data_AF-A0A6M5IVT2-F1
#
_entry.id   AF-A0A6M5IVT2-F1
#
_cell.length_a   1.000
_cell.length_b   1.000
_cell.length_c   1.000
_cell.angle_alpha   90.00
_cell.angle_beta   90.00
_cell.angle_gamma   90.00
#
_symmetry.space_group_name_H-M   'P 1'
#
loop_
_entity.id
_entity.type
_entity.pdbx_description
1 polymer ?
#
loop_
_entity_poly.entity_id
_entity_poly.type
_entity_poly.pdbx_seq_one_letter_code
_entity_poly.pdbx_strand_id
1 'polypeptide(L)'
;MPASAVQTLLPVEFRFPLPGTSSTFAIIRWVDVVLDGEPVSRWRAVTYHEPRKLIGEGYFTELEDAAAACHGLALAQPVRRR
;
A
#
# COMPACT_ATOMS: atom_id res chain seq x y z
N MET A 1 -32.68 -18.91 14.51
CA MET A 1 -31.55 -18.95 13.55
C MET A 1 -30.44 -18.08 14.14
N PRO A 2 -29.22 -18.59 14.35
CA PRO A 2 -28.13 -17.73 14.81
C PRO A 2 -27.83 -16.71 13.70
N ALA A 3 -27.70 -15.44 14.09
CA ALA A 3 -27.32 -14.37 13.17
C ALA A 3 -25.99 -14.77 12.53
N SER A 4 -25.98 -14.89 11.20
CA SER A 4 -24.75 -15.11 10.44
C SER A 4 -23.80 -13.98 10.81
N ALA A 5 -22.70 -14.29 11.49
CA ALA A 5 -21.71 -13.29 11.85
C ALA A 5 -21.20 -12.67 10.56
N VAL A 6 -21.54 -11.40 10.32
CA VAL A 6 -21.03 -10.65 9.17
C VAL A 6 -19.51 -10.53 9.36
N GLN A 7 -18.76 -11.45 8.76
CA GLN A 7 -17.32 -11.32 8.65
C GLN A 7 -17.05 -10.10 7.78
N THR A 8 -16.74 -9.00 8.43
CA THR A 8 -16.28 -7.79 7.74
C THR A 8 -14.87 -8.08 7.26
N LEU A 9 -14.73 -8.48 5.99
CA LEU A 9 -13.43 -8.59 5.35
C LEU A 9 -12.81 -7.20 5.33
N LEU A 10 -11.84 -6.97 6.20
CA LEU A 10 -11.05 -5.75 6.15
C LEU A 10 -10.16 -5.81 4.90
N PRO A 11 -9.92 -4.67 4.23
CA PRO A 11 -8.99 -4.62 3.11
C PRO A 11 -7.64 -5.17 3.56
N VAL A 12 -7.02 -6.02 2.75
CA VAL A 12 -5.66 -6.50 3.01
C VAL A 12 -4.73 -5.29 2.97
N GLU A 13 -4.14 -4.96 4.12
CA GLU A 13 -3.21 -3.84 4.31
C GLU A 13 -1.87 -4.35 4.80
N PHE A 14 -0.80 -3.91 4.15
CA PHE A 14 0.59 -4.13 4.55
C PHE A 14 1.26 -2.80 4.85
N ARG A 15 1.93 -2.73 5.99
CA ARG A 15 2.72 -1.56 6.40
C ARG A 15 4.18 -1.81 6.02
N PHE A 16 4.74 -0.89 5.24
CA PHE A 16 6.12 -0.97 4.78
C PHE A 16 6.99 -0.01 5.61
N PRO A 17 7.98 -0.49 6.37
CA PRO A 17 8.85 0.37 7.17
C PRO A 17 9.95 1.03 6.32
N LEU A 18 10.50 2.14 6.82
CA LEU A 18 11.77 2.66 6.29
C LEU A 18 12.90 1.64 6.54
N PRO A 19 13.82 1.42 5.57
CA PRO A 19 14.95 0.52 5.72
C PRO A 19 15.76 0.79 6.99
N GLY A 20 16.01 -0.27 7.76
CA GLY A 20 16.77 -0.19 9.01
C GLY A 20 16.03 0.47 10.19
N THR A 21 14.72 0.69 10.08
CA THR A 21 13.91 1.26 11.17
C THR A 21 12.60 0.50 11.35
N SER A 22 11.90 0.77 12.45
CA SER A 22 10.50 0.35 12.67
C SER A 22 9.47 1.40 12.26
N SER A 23 9.92 2.55 11.74
CA SER A 23 9.03 3.65 11.36
C SER A 23 8.31 3.32 10.06
N THR A 24 6.98 3.35 10.07
CA THR A 24 6.18 3.06 8.87
C THR A 24 6.36 4.17 7.83
N PHE A 25 6.77 3.77 6.63
CA PHE A 25 7.01 4.66 5.50
C PHE A 25 5.81 4.71 4.56
N ALA A 26 5.28 3.54 4.22
CA ALA A 26 4.26 3.38 3.21
C ALA A 26 3.22 2.34 3.62
N ILE A 27 2.09 2.39 2.96
CA ILE A 27 0.98 1.44 3.09
C ILE A 27 0.73 0.87 1.71
N ILE A 28 0.66 -0.47 1.63
CA ILE A 28 0.20 -1.18 0.45
C ILE A 28 -1.15 -1.81 0.80
N ARG A 29 -2.17 -1.56 -0.02
CA ARG A 29 -3.52 -2.07 0.22
C ARG A 29 -4.16 -2.61 -1.05
N TRP A 30 -4.90 -3.70 -0.93
CA TRP A 30 -5.74 -4.19 -2.04
C TRP A 30 -6.98 -3.32 -2.14
N VAL A 31 -7.25 -2.76 -3.32
CA VAL A 31 -8.38 -1.87 -3.56
C VAL A 31 -9.06 -2.18 -4.88
N ASP A 32 -10.37 -1.99 -4.91
CA ASP A 32 -11.14 -1.96 -6.15
C ASP A 32 -11.21 -0.51 -6.65
N VAL A 33 -10.85 -0.30 -7.92
CA VAL A 33 -10.89 1.00 -8.58
C VAL A 33 -11.50 0.85 -9.97
N VAL A 34 -11.95 1.97 -10.53
CA VAL A 34 -12.40 2.02 -11.92
C VAL A 34 -11.25 2.61 -12.75
N LEU A 35 -10.69 1.83 -13.67
CA LEU A 35 -9.69 2.27 -14.63
C LEU A 35 -10.30 2.17 -16.03
N ASP A 36 -10.30 3.29 -16.77
CA ASP A 36 -10.88 3.38 -18.12
C ASP A 36 -12.33 2.88 -18.24
N GLY A 37 -13.12 3.07 -17.17
CA GLY A 37 -14.52 2.64 -17.11
C GLY A 37 -14.73 1.19 -16.64
N GLU A 38 -13.67 0.41 -16.49
CA GLU A 38 -13.73 -0.99 -16.04
C GLU A 38 -13.38 -1.12 -14.55
N PRO A 39 -14.18 -1.87 -13.75
CA PRO A 39 -13.84 -2.17 -12.37
C PRO A 39 -12.70 -3.18 -12.31
N VAL A 40 -11.59 -2.80 -11.67
CA VAL A 40 -10.41 -3.65 -11.52
C VAL A 40 -9.89 -3.60 -10.08
N SER A 41 -9.36 -4.72 -9.60
CA SER A 41 -8.69 -4.81 -8.31
C SER A 41 -7.18 -4.67 -8.47
N ARG A 42 -6.54 -3.83 -7.66
CA ARG A 42 -5.11 -3.53 -7.72
C ARG A 42 -4.51 -3.32 -6.33
N TRP A 43 -3.23 -3.61 -6.19
CA TRP A 43 -2.43 -3.16 -5.04
C TRP A 43 -2.14 -1.68 -5.18
N ARG A 44 -2.57 -0.88 -4.21
CA ARG A 44 -2.29 0.54 -4.16
C ARG A 44 -1.21 0.84 -3.13
N ALA A 45 -0.11 1.44 -3.57
CA ALA A 45 0.98 1.87 -2.71
C ALA A 45 0.93 3.38 -2.45
N VAL A 46 0.93 3.78 -1.18
CA VAL A 46 0.86 5.19 -0.75
C VAL A 46 1.82 5.47 0.39
N THR A 47 2.24 6.72 0.56
CA THR A 47 3.01 7.10 1.75
C THR A 47 2.14 7.07 3.00
N TYR A 48 2.72 6.73 4.15
CA TYR A 48 1.99 6.56 5.42
C TYR A 48 1.42 7.89 5.95
N HIS A 49 2.21 8.95 5.95
CA HIS A 49 1.80 10.26 6.48
C HIS A 49 0.92 11.05 5.50
N GLU A 50 1.00 10.76 4.20
CA GLU A 50 0.14 11.34 3.17
C GLU A 50 -0.50 10.22 2.33
N PRO A 51 -1.54 9.53 2.83
CA PRO A 51 -2.13 8.34 2.18
C PRO A 51 -2.82 8.60 0.84
N ARG A 52 -2.89 9.87 0.41
CA ARG A 52 -3.37 10.26 -0.92
C ARG A 52 -2.24 10.29 -1.95
N LYS A 53 -1.00 10.44 -1.51
CA LYS A 53 0.19 10.48 -2.37
C LYS A 53 0.58 9.06 -2.77
N LEU A 54 0.45 8.79 -4.05
CA LEU A 54 0.82 7.52 -4.69
C LEU A 54 2.36 7.37 -4.73
N ILE A 55 2.82 6.13 -4.66
CA ILE A 55 4.22 5.75 -4.83
C ILE A 55 4.38 5.08 -6.20
N GLY A 56 5.31 5.57 -7.03
CA GLY A 56 5.50 5.09 -8.40
C GLY A 56 4.24 5.32 -9.25
N GLU A 57 3.84 4.30 -10.01
CA GLU A 57 2.58 4.25 -10.78
C GLU A 57 1.33 4.30 -9.88
N GLY A 58 1.49 4.00 -8.58
CA GLY A 58 0.43 4.07 -7.58
C GLY A 58 -0.49 2.86 -7.49
N TYR A 59 -0.70 2.15 -8.61
CA TYR A 59 -1.52 0.93 -8.70
C TYR A 59 -0.75 -0.18 -9.40
N PHE A 60 -0.74 -1.37 -8.81
CA PHE A 60 0.06 -2.51 -9.25
C PHE A 60 -0.81 -3.77 -9.31
N THR A 61 -0.50 -4.67 -10.24
CA THR A 61 -1.18 -5.97 -10.33
C THR A 61 -0.68 -6.91 -9.25
N GLU A 62 0.65 -6.95 -9.04
CA GLU A 62 1.30 -7.83 -8.07
C GLU A 62 1.76 -7.07 -6.81
N LEU A 63 1.74 -7.76 -5.67
CA LEU A 63 2.17 -7.19 -4.38
C LEU A 63 3.68 -6.90 -4.38
N GLU A 64 4.46 -7.75 -5.05
CA GLU A 64 5.92 -7.64 -5.14
C GLU A 64 6.34 -6.34 -5.84
N ASP A 65 5.63 -5.96 -6.91
CA ASP A 65 5.89 -4.70 -7.63
C ASP A 65 5.59 -3.47 -6.76
N ALA A 66 4.47 -3.51 -6.02
CA ALA A 66 4.13 -2.45 -5.08
C ALA A 66 5.19 -2.33 -3.96
N ALA A 67 5.68 -3.47 -3.46
CA ALA A 67 6.74 -3.50 -2.45
C ALA A 67 8.08 -3.00 -3.01
N ALA A 68 8.44 -3.36 -4.25
CA ALA A 68 9.64 -2.88 -4.93
C ALA A 68 9.60 -1.36 -5.12
N ALA A 69 8.46 -0.79 -5.52
CA ALA A 69 8.26 0.65 -5.64
C ALA A 69 8.42 1.36 -4.28
N CYS A 70 7.84 0.80 -3.21
CA CYS A 70 8.01 1.31 -1.85
C CYS A 70 9.48 1.28 -1.41
N HIS A 71 10.17 0.18 -1.68
CA HIS A 71 11.58 -0.01 -1.33
C HIS A 71 12.48 1.00 -2.05
N GLY A 72 12.31 1.16 -3.37
CA GLY A 72 13.08 2.10 -4.17
C GLY A 72 12.91 3.55 -3.69
N LEU A 73 11.67 3.96 -3.40
CA LEU A 73 11.41 5.30 -2.87
C LEU A 73 11.98 5.49 -1.46
N ALA A 74 11.91 4.47 -0.61
CA ALA A 74 12.45 4.53 0.74
C ALA A 74 13.97 4.65 0.76
N LEU A 75 14.68 3.97 -0.15
CA LEU A 75 16.13 4.09 -0.32
C LEU A 75 16.57 5.46 -0.85
N ALA A 76 15.73 6.10 -1.67
CA ALA A 76 15.99 7.44 -2.17
C ALA A 76 15.79 8.54 -1.10
N GLN A 77 15.16 8.22 0.04
CA GLN A 77 15.05 9.19 1.12
C GLN A 77 16.39 9.35 1.84
N PRO A 78 16.85 10.59 2.06
CA PRO A 78 18.05 10.81 2.85
C PRO A 78 17.79 10.31 4.27
N VAL A 79 18.43 9.20 4.64
CA VAL A 79 18.48 8.73 6.02
C VAL A 79 19.23 9.79 6.81
N ARG A 80 18.51 10.72 7.44
CA ARG A 80 19.09 11.65 8.42
C ARG A 80 19.55 10.80 9.60
N ARG A 81 20.80 10.35 9.56
CA ARG A 81 21.50 9.85 10.73
C ARG A 81 21.55 11.02 11.72
N ARG A 82 20.80 10.89 12.81
CA ARG A 82 20.99 11.74 13.98
C ARG A 82 22.32 11.39 14.65
#